data_AF-A0A9P7ATT7-F1
#
_entry.id   AF-A0A9P7ATT7-F1
#
_cell.length_a   1.000
_cell.length_b   1.000
_cell.length_c   1.000
_cell.angle_alpha   90.00
_cell.angle_beta   90.00
_cell.angle_gamma   90.00
#
_symmetry.space_group_name_H-M   'P 1'
#
loop_
_entity.id
_entity.type
_entity.pdbx_description
1 polymer ?
#
loop_
_entity_poly.entity_id
_entity_poly.type
_entity_poly.pdbx_seq_one_letter_code
_entity_poly.pdbx_strand_id
1 'polypeptide(L)'
;MNGEEMVMTDPQPAAPPSDSIRITRQGKIRCWVKHGLDFFQENPDKPLTLHTSPADVAQSTIPRLISVVEILKREYLKTLDVSAGQLTGLHQYNVLQWEQRGEIAAEGEDRASTIARALEGKKHPKLTLAPYMKVTLCRKALAGMHDMTYQTPQIRRLSKTTKARVKKKAKQHIP
;
A
#
# COMPACT_ATOMS: atom_id res chain seq x y z
N MET A 1 -32.74 35.01 25.05
CA MET A 1 -32.67 33.54 24.92
C MET A 1 -33.32 33.19 23.60
N ASN A 2 -32.55 32.85 22.58
CA ASN A 2 -33.01 32.10 21.42
C ASN A 2 -31.81 31.30 20.93
N GLY A 3 -32.03 29.99 20.91
CA GLY A 3 -31.02 28.96 20.85
C GLY A 3 -30.36 28.81 19.50
N GLU A 4 -29.18 28.24 19.58
CA GLU A 4 -28.30 27.76 18.54
C GLU A 4 -28.99 26.67 17.71
N GLU A 5 -28.86 26.75 16.38
CA GLU A 5 -28.93 25.56 15.53
C GLU A 5 -27.70 25.57 14.63
N MET A 6 -26.62 24.99 15.14
CA MET A 6 -25.35 24.82 14.43
C MET A 6 -25.47 23.56 13.57
N VAL A 7 -25.70 23.75 12.28
CA VAL A 7 -25.74 22.69 11.28
C VAL A 7 -24.39 21.98 11.23
N MET A 8 -24.35 20.75 11.76
CA MET A 8 -23.26 19.80 11.53
C MET A 8 -23.18 19.50 10.04
N THR A 9 -22.14 20.02 9.41
CA THR A 9 -21.76 19.64 8.05
C THR A 9 -21.10 18.27 8.13
N ASP A 10 -21.73 17.27 7.52
CA ASP A 10 -21.13 15.96 7.30
C ASP A 10 -19.72 16.10 6.71
N PRO A 11 -18.74 15.27 7.12
CA PRO A 11 -17.44 15.24 6.47
C PRO A 11 -17.61 14.70 5.05
N GLN A 12 -17.70 15.64 4.11
CA GLN A 12 -17.48 15.47 2.69
C GLN A 12 -16.31 14.50 2.46
N PRO A 13 -16.43 13.47 1.60
CA PRO A 13 -15.32 12.57 1.30
C PRO A 13 -14.22 13.41 0.65
N ALA A 14 -13.21 13.74 1.45
CA ALA A 14 -12.01 14.42 1.00
C ALA A 14 -11.48 13.69 -0.24
N ALA A 15 -11.13 14.46 -1.28
CA ALA A 15 -10.50 13.94 -2.47
C ALA A 15 -9.41 12.92 -2.08
N PRO A 16 -9.29 11.77 -2.77
CA PRO A 16 -8.34 10.74 -2.39
C PRO A 16 -6.95 11.39 -2.30
N PRO A 17 -6.23 11.20 -1.17
CA PRO A 17 -4.91 11.77 -1.02
C PRO A 17 -4.05 11.31 -2.19
N SER A 18 -3.39 12.27 -2.87
CA SER A 18 -2.52 12.06 -4.04
C SER A 18 -1.38 11.07 -3.79
N ASP A 19 -1.20 10.66 -2.54
CA ASP A 19 -0.19 9.75 -2.03
C ASP A 19 -0.69 8.29 -1.99
N SER A 20 -1.80 7.96 -2.68
CA SER A 20 -2.38 6.61 -2.70
C SER A 20 -2.84 6.11 -4.08
N ILE A 21 -2.62 4.82 -4.36
CA ILE A 21 -3.01 4.16 -5.61
C ILE A 21 -3.83 2.91 -5.30
N ARG A 22 -5.05 2.85 -5.83
CA ARG A 22 -5.91 1.66 -5.75
C ARG A 22 -5.62 0.71 -6.92
N ILE A 23 -5.32 -0.55 -6.62
CA ILE A 23 -5.11 -1.61 -7.61
C ILE A 23 -6.44 -2.30 -7.92
N THR A 24 -6.88 -2.14 -9.17
CA THR A 24 -8.14 -2.69 -9.69
C THR A 24 -7.91 -3.86 -10.65
N ARG A 25 -8.95 -4.62 -10.96
CA ARG A 25 -8.87 -5.77 -11.88
C ARG A 25 -8.56 -5.38 -13.33
N GLN A 26 -9.02 -4.19 -13.77
CA GLN A 26 -8.92 -3.76 -15.16
C GLN A 26 -7.88 -2.67 -15.41
N GLY A 27 -7.27 -2.10 -14.37
CA GLY A 27 -6.31 -1.02 -14.54
C GLY A 27 -4.96 -1.48 -15.11
N LYS A 28 -4.31 -0.64 -15.92
CA LYS A 28 -3.06 -1.02 -16.62
C LYS A 28 -1.86 -0.89 -15.67
N ILE A 29 -1.10 -1.99 -15.51
CA ILE A 29 0.10 -2.02 -14.65
C ILE A 29 1.08 -0.89 -14.99
N ARG A 30 1.34 -0.68 -16.28
CA ARG A 30 2.26 0.36 -16.75
C ARG A 30 1.88 1.76 -16.29
N CYS A 31 0.58 2.06 -16.20
CA CYS A 31 0.11 3.38 -15.75
C CYS A 31 0.41 3.60 -14.27
N TRP A 32 0.15 2.62 -13.41
CA TRP A 32 0.47 2.72 -11.98
C TRP A 32 1.97 2.79 -11.72
N VAL A 33 2.76 2.00 -12.46
CA VAL A 33 4.22 2.04 -12.32
C VAL A 33 4.76 3.40 -12.76
N LYS A 34 4.32 3.93 -13.90
CA LYS A 34 4.72 5.26 -14.36
C LYS A 34 4.38 6.32 -13.30
N HIS A 35 3.13 6.33 -12.84
CA HIS A 35 2.69 7.29 -11.83
C HIS A 35 3.49 7.18 -10.52
N GLY A 36 3.83 5.96 -10.08
CA GLY A 36 4.65 5.78 -8.89
C GLY A 36 6.09 6.28 -9.06
N LEU A 37 6.69 6.14 -10.24
CA LEU A 37 8.01 6.69 -10.52
C LEU A 37 7.98 8.23 -10.54
N ASP A 38 7.01 8.81 -11.24
CA ASP A 38 6.79 10.26 -11.30
C ASP A 38 6.57 10.82 -9.88
N PHE A 39 5.77 10.14 -9.07
CA PHE A 39 5.53 10.51 -7.67
C PHE A 39 6.82 10.61 -6.84
N PHE A 40 7.73 9.64 -6.95
CA PHE A 40 9.01 9.68 -6.23
C PHE A 40 9.99 10.71 -6.80
N GLN A 41 9.84 11.14 -8.04
CA GLN A 41 10.63 12.26 -8.56
C GLN A 41 10.13 13.59 -7.96
N GLU A 42 8.82 13.79 -7.95
CA GLU A 42 8.17 15.02 -7.51
C GLU A 42 8.13 15.17 -5.98
N ASN A 43 8.03 14.06 -5.25
CA ASN A 43 7.83 14.06 -3.80
C ASN A 43 8.95 13.27 -3.07
N PRO A 44 10.12 13.90 -2.82
CA PRO A 44 11.28 13.35 -2.13
C PRO A 44 10.98 12.50 -0.87
N ASP A 45 10.20 13.10 0.00
CA ASP A 45 10.07 12.68 1.39
C ASP A 45 8.72 12.04 1.70
N LYS A 46 7.82 11.96 0.70
CA LYS A 46 6.49 11.40 0.91
C LYS A 46 6.45 9.89 0.62
N PRO A 47 5.76 9.11 1.46
CA PRO A 47 5.46 7.72 1.16
C PRO A 47 4.33 7.60 0.13
N LEU A 48 4.38 6.56 -0.70
CA LEU A 48 3.33 6.19 -1.64
C LEU A 48 2.64 4.90 -1.17
N THR A 49 1.31 4.92 -1.02
CA THR A 49 0.55 3.74 -0.58
C THR A 49 -0.20 3.09 -1.73
N LEU A 50 0.13 1.85 -2.05
CA LEU A 50 -0.63 1.03 -3.01
C LEU A 50 -1.52 0.06 -2.26
N HIS A 51 -2.80 -0.05 -2.62
CA HIS A 51 -3.75 -0.87 -1.87
C HIS A 51 -4.78 -1.58 -2.75
N THR A 52 -5.37 -2.65 -2.21
CA THR A 52 -6.52 -3.34 -2.80
C THR A 52 -7.80 -3.00 -2.05
N SER A 53 -8.95 -3.26 -2.67
CA SER A 53 -10.24 -3.26 -1.95
C SER A 53 -10.51 -4.60 -1.30
N PRO A 54 -11.31 -4.63 -0.22
CA PRO A 54 -11.88 -5.86 0.30
C PRO A 54 -12.64 -6.59 -0.80
N ALA A 55 -12.27 -7.84 -1.03
CA ALA A 55 -12.94 -8.72 -1.99
C ALA A 55 -12.79 -10.16 -1.52
N ASP A 56 -13.67 -11.04 -2.01
CA ASP A 56 -13.50 -12.48 -1.79
C ASP A 56 -12.13 -12.95 -2.27
N VAL A 57 -11.61 -14.03 -1.70
CA VAL A 57 -10.27 -14.54 -2.02
C VAL A 57 -10.10 -14.78 -3.53
N ALA A 58 -11.11 -15.37 -4.19
CA ALA A 58 -11.12 -15.58 -5.64
C ALA A 58 -11.17 -14.27 -6.44
N GLN A 59 -11.71 -13.22 -5.82
CA GLN A 59 -11.85 -11.89 -6.41
C GLN A 59 -10.72 -10.91 -6.03
N SER A 60 -9.80 -11.33 -5.17
CA SER A 60 -8.74 -10.49 -4.65
C SER A 60 -7.81 -9.98 -5.76
N THR A 61 -7.42 -8.70 -5.66
CA THR A 61 -6.38 -8.10 -6.49
C THR A 61 -5.02 -8.09 -5.82
N ILE A 62 -4.85 -8.74 -4.67
CA ILE A 62 -3.60 -8.77 -3.90
C ILE A 62 -2.43 -9.31 -4.75
N PRO A 63 -2.54 -10.43 -5.50
CA PRO A 63 -1.44 -10.89 -6.35
C PRO A 63 -1.02 -9.86 -7.41
N ARG A 64 -1.99 -9.10 -7.93
CA ARG A 64 -1.74 -8.01 -8.89
C ARG A 64 -1.05 -6.83 -8.21
N LEU A 65 -1.45 -6.46 -6.99
CA LEU A 65 -0.78 -5.43 -6.20
C LEU A 65 0.69 -5.77 -6.00
N ILE A 66 1.00 -7.00 -5.57
CA ILE A 66 2.38 -7.46 -5.41
C ILE A 66 3.15 -7.33 -6.74
N SER A 67 2.55 -7.75 -7.85
CA SER A 67 3.17 -7.63 -9.17
C SER A 67 3.52 -6.17 -9.52
N VAL A 68 2.61 -5.23 -9.25
CA VAL A 68 2.82 -3.79 -9.50
C VAL A 68 3.95 -3.25 -8.62
N VAL A 69 3.93 -3.53 -7.32
CA VAL A 69 4.95 -3.11 -6.36
C VAL A 69 6.34 -3.61 -6.77
N GLU A 70 6.44 -4.89 -7.15
CA GLU A 70 7.71 -5.49 -7.55
C GLU A 70 8.26 -4.89 -8.85
N ILE A 71 7.40 -4.59 -9.82
CA ILE A 71 7.83 -3.90 -11.06
C ILE A 71 8.27 -2.48 -10.72
N LEU A 72 7.50 -1.74 -9.92
CA LEU A 72 7.83 -0.37 -9.51
C LEU A 72 9.19 -0.29 -8.82
N LYS A 73 9.47 -1.18 -7.84
CA LYS A 73 10.78 -1.24 -7.16
C LYS A 73 11.93 -1.50 -8.15
N ARG A 74 11.74 -2.42 -9.10
CA ARG A 74 12.77 -2.73 -10.11
C ARG A 74 13.03 -1.56 -11.07
N GLU A 75 11.98 -0.91 -11.56
CA GLU A 75 12.13 0.26 -12.43
C GLU A 75 12.76 1.44 -11.68
N TYR A 76 12.37 1.65 -10.41
CA TYR A 76 12.96 2.68 -9.56
C TYR A 76 14.47 2.50 -9.43
N LEU A 77 14.95 1.28 -9.13
CA LEU A 77 16.40 0.99 -9.05
C LEU A 77 17.15 1.32 -10.35
N LYS A 78 16.52 1.19 -11.52
CA LYS A 78 17.15 1.54 -12.80
C LYS A 78 17.33 3.05 -12.95
N THR A 79 16.39 3.83 -12.40
CA THR A 79 16.40 5.30 -12.47
C THR A 79 17.42 5.93 -11.53
N LEU A 80 17.94 5.18 -10.54
CA LEU A 80 18.92 5.69 -9.60
C LEU A 80 20.23 6.12 -10.27
N ASP A 81 20.73 7.29 -9.88
CA ASP A 81 22.03 7.78 -10.31
C ASP A 81 23.16 7.09 -9.55
N VAL A 82 23.86 6.22 -10.28
CA VAL A 82 25.05 5.49 -9.79
C VAL A 82 26.19 6.46 -9.47
N SER A 83 26.28 7.59 -10.16
CA SER A 83 27.34 8.58 -9.97
C SER A 83 27.17 9.36 -8.65
N ALA A 84 25.93 9.63 -8.23
CA ALA A 84 25.61 10.20 -6.92
C ALA A 84 25.78 9.20 -5.75
N GLY A 85 26.15 7.95 -6.01
CA GLY A 85 26.28 6.91 -4.98
C GLY A 85 24.94 6.39 -4.44
N GLN A 86 23.82 6.83 -5.00
CA GLN A 86 22.50 6.38 -4.60
C GLN A 86 22.22 5.00 -5.20
N LEU A 87 22.39 3.96 -4.38
CA LEU A 87 22.17 2.57 -4.80
C LEU A 87 21.00 1.90 -4.07
N THR A 88 20.41 2.59 -3.09
CA THR A 88 19.36 2.05 -2.24
C THR A 88 17.99 2.25 -2.89
N GLY A 89 17.22 1.18 -2.98
CA GLY A 89 15.84 1.18 -3.45
C GLY A 89 14.85 1.72 -2.43
N LEU A 90 13.58 1.35 -2.60
CA LEU A 90 12.49 1.79 -1.74
C LEU A 90 12.35 0.89 -0.50
N HIS A 91 12.18 1.51 0.65
CA HIS A 91 11.70 0.86 1.88
C HIS A 91 10.24 0.46 1.70
N GLN A 92 9.85 -0.67 2.29
CA GLN A 92 8.50 -1.22 2.11
C GLN A 92 7.86 -1.56 3.46
N TYR A 93 6.59 -1.20 3.63
CA TYR A 93 5.78 -1.51 4.81
C TYR A 93 4.47 -2.15 4.36
N ASN A 94 4.20 -3.37 4.83
CA ASN A 94 3.04 -4.15 4.43
C ASN A 94 2.02 -4.24 5.56
N VAL A 95 0.74 -4.12 5.20
CA VAL A 95 -0.40 -4.34 6.08
C VAL A 95 -1.39 -5.26 5.38
N LEU A 96 -1.76 -6.34 6.04
CA LEU A 96 -2.83 -7.24 5.61
C LEU A 96 -4.00 -7.09 6.57
N GLN A 97 -5.19 -6.85 6.03
CA GLN A 97 -6.42 -6.64 6.77
C GLN A 97 -7.55 -7.45 6.15
N TRP A 98 -8.67 -7.56 6.84
CA TRP A 98 -9.89 -8.17 6.33
C TRP A 98 -11.11 -7.38 6.80
N GLU A 99 -12.17 -7.49 6.03
CA GLU A 99 -13.50 -7.00 6.39
C GLU A 99 -14.43 -8.21 6.51
N GLN A 100 -15.19 -8.29 7.60
CA GLN A 100 -16.21 -9.33 7.72
C GLN A 100 -17.40 -8.96 6.83
N ARG A 101 -17.74 -9.84 5.89
CA ARG A 101 -18.95 -9.77 5.07
C ARG A 101 -19.95 -10.78 5.57
N GLY A 102 -21.16 -10.30 5.85
CA GLY A 102 -22.26 -11.13 6.35
C GLY A 102 -23.00 -10.41 7.46
N GLU A 103 -24.26 -10.06 7.21
CA GLU A 103 -25.15 -9.48 8.19
C GLU A 103 -25.60 -10.55 9.18
N ILE A 104 -25.34 -10.33 10.46
CA ILE A 104 -26.34 -10.63 11.47
C ILE A 104 -26.56 -9.31 12.20
N ALA A 105 -27.46 -8.47 11.69
CA ALA A 105 -27.99 -7.36 12.46
C ALA A 105 -28.83 -7.96 13.60
N ALA A 106 -28.18 -8.25 14.72
CA ALA A 106 -28.85 -8.63 15.95
C ALA A 106 -28.84 -7.42 16.89
N GLU A 107 -29.57 -6.37 16.52
CA GLU A 107 -29.94 -5.31 17.44
C GLU A 107 -31.33 -5.61 18.01
N GLY A 108 -31.43 -5.70 19.34
CA GLY A 108 -32.67 -5.98 20.08
C GLY A 108 -32.47 -6.87 21.31
N GLU A 109 -33.45 -6.85 22.22
CA GLU A 109 -33.45 -7.58 23.51
C GLU A 109 -33.38 -9.11 23.39
N ASP A 110 -33.42 -9.68 22.18
CA ASP A 110 -33.47 -11.12 21.95
C ASP A 110 -32.37 -11.66 21.02
N ARG A 111 -31.15 -11.12 21.19
CA ARG A 111 -29.95 -11.57 20.46
C ARG A 111 -29.66 -13.06 20.67
N ALA A 112 -29.87 -13.56 21.88
CA ALA A 112 -29.57 -14.95 22.22
C ALA A 112 -30.48 -15.94 21.49
N SER A 113 -31.80 -15.68 21.41
CA SER A 113 -32.72 -16.54 20.66
C SER A 113 -32.48 -16.44 19.15
N THR A 114 -32.13 -15.26 18.66
CA THR A 114 -31.83 -15.04 17.23
C THR A 114 -30.61 -15.86 16.80
N ILE A 115 -29.57 -15.90 17.64
CA ILE A 115 -28.38 -16.73 17.42
C ILE A 115 -28.76 -18.21 17.52
N ALA A 116 -29.50 -18.62 18.55
CA ALA A 116 -29.91 -20.02 18.72
C ALA A 116 -30.71 -20.53 17.51
N ARG A 117 -31.69 -19.74 17.03
CA ARG A 117 -32.50 -20.05 15.85
C ARG A 117 -31.67 -20.09 14.55
N ALA A 118 -30.68 -19.21 14.41
CA ALA A 118 -29.78 -19.22 13.27
C ALA A 118 -28.86 -20.46 13.25
N LEU A 119 -28.55 -21.03 14.43
CA LEU A 119 -27.68 -22.20 14.57
C LEU A 119 -28.44 -23.55 14.52
N GLU A 120 -29.74 -23.57 14.85
CA GLU A 120 -30.58 -24.78 14.90
C GLU A 120 -30.89 -25.38 13.52
N GLY A 121 -30.84 -24.58 12.46
CA GLY A 121 -31.09 -25.05 11.10
C GLY A 121 -29.93 -25.83 10.46
N LYS A 122 -30.21 -26.61 9.41
CA LYS A 122 -29.18 -27.31 8.59
C LYS A 122 -28.25 -26.37 7.81
N LYS A 123 -28.56 -25.06 7.78
CA LYS A 123 -27.80 -24.02 7.06
C LYS A 123 -27.17 -23.06 8.06
N HIS A 124 -25.99 -23.43 8.55
CA HIS A 124 -25.24 -22.60 9.50
C HIS A 124 -24.75 -21.29 8.83
N PRO A 125 -24.76 -20.17 9.57
CA PRO A 125 -24.15 -18.92 9.11
C PRO A 125 -22.68 -19.14 8.76
N LYS A 126 -22.27 -18.73 7.56
CA LYS A 126 -20.87 -18.79 7.13
C LYS A 126 -20.22 -17.44 7.34
N LEU A 127 -19.15 -17.41 8.15
CA LEU A 127 -18.28 -16.25 8.25
C LEU A 127 -17.57 -16.05 6.91
N THR A 128 -17.85 -14.94 6.22
CA THR A 128 -17.15 -14.58 4.98
C THR A 128 -16.20 -13.44 5.29
N LEU A 129 -14.90 -13.63 5.04
CA LEU A 129 -13.89 -12.61 5.25
C LEU A 129 -13.41 -12.12 3.88
N ALA A 130 -13.41 -10.80 3.69
CA ALA A 130 -12.95 -10.12 2.49
C ALA A 130 -11.56 -9.50 2.75
N PRO A 131 -10.46 -10.21 2.41
CA PRO A 131 -9.11 -9.69 2.64
C PRO A 131 -8.77 -8.51 1.73
N TYR A 132 -7.93 -7.62 2.24
CA TYR A 132 -7.28 -6.55 1.48
C TYR A 132 -5.89 -6.25 2.02
N MET A 133 -5.04 -5.68 1.16
CA MET A 133 -3.65 -5.37 1.51
C MET A 133 -3.32 -3.92 1.17
N LYS A 134 -2.47 -3.32 1.99
CA LYS A 134 -1.82 -2.03 1.75
C LYS A 134 -0.30 -2.24 1.77
N VAL A 135 0.38 -1.63 0.81
CA VAL A 135 1.83 -1.60 0.71
C VAL A 135 2.27 -0.15 0.60
N THR A 136 3.06 0.30 1.56
CA THR A 136 3.61 1.66 1.59
C THR A 136 5.07 1.62 1.18
N LEU A 137 5.46 2.45 0.22
CA LEU A 137 6.82 2.56 -0.31
C LEU A 137 7.38 3.96 -0.03
N CYS A 138 8.63 4.04 0.41
CA CYS A 138 9.28 5.32 0.69
C CYS A 138 10.80 5.26 0.46
N ARG A 139 11.44 6.41 0.25
CA ARG A 139 12.90 6.51 0.08
C ARG A 139 13.70 6.47 1.38
N LYS A 140 13.08 6.92 2.47
CA LYS A 140 13.66 6.96 3.81
C LYS A 140 12.84 6.05 4.71
N ALA A 141 13.50 5.37 5.64
CA ALA A 141 12.80 4.61 6.65
C ALA A 141 11.86 5.52 7.46
N LEU A 142 10.61 5.09 7.60
CA LEU A 142 9.63 5.71 8.49
C LEU A 142 9.83 5.17 9.91
N ALA A 143 9.88 6.06 10.89
CA ALA A 143 9.90 5.71 12.30
C ALA A 143 8.47 5.45 12.82
N GLY A 144 8.33 4.59 13.83
CA GLY A 144 7.07 4.44 14.58
C GLY A 144 5.97 3.60 13.94
N MET A 145 6.25 2.83 12.90
CA MET A 145 5.28 1.89 12.29
C MET A 145 5.38 0.51 12.94
N HIS A 146 4.63 0.28 14.01
CA HIS A 146 4.68 -0.97 14.80
C HIS A 146 3.75 -2.07 14.26
N ASP A 147 2.64 -1.71 13.61
CA ASP A 147 1.63 -2.67 13.12
C ASP A 147 1.84 -3.10 11.66
N MET A 148 3.05 -2.91 11.13
CA MET A 148 3.35 -3.15 9.72
C MET A 148 4.57 -4.05 9.59
N THR A 149 4.56 -4.97 8.62
CA THR A 149 5.75 -5.75 8.29
C THR A 149 6.69 -4.89 7.46
N TYR A 150 7.84 -4.53 8.03
CA TYR A 150 8.90 -3.80 7.35
C TYR A 150 9.77 -4.74 6.49
N GLN A 151 10.10 -4.31 5.28
CA GLN A 151 11.05 -4.96 4.38
C GLN A 151 12.12 -3.95 3.93
N THR A 152 13.38 -4.39 4.01
CA THR A 152 14.53 -3.55 3.67
C THR A 152 14.62 -3.30 2.16
N PRO A 153 15.13 -2.12 1.76
CA PRO A 153 15.29 -1.78 0.36
C PRO A 153 16.32 -2.68 -0.32
N GLN A 154 16.02 -3.06 -1.57
CA GLN A 154 17.02 -3.69 -2.44
C GLN A 154 18.14 -2.72 -2.79
N ILE A 155 19.37 -3.22 -2.90
CA ILE A 155 20.53 -2.40 -3.26
C ILE A 155 20.97 -2.75 -4.69
N ARG A 156 21.11 -1.73 -5.54
CA ARG A 156 21.61 -1.88 -6.91
C ARG A 156 23.07 -2.34 -6.88
N ARG A 157 23.31 -3.58 -7.33
CA ARG A 157 24.66 -4.13 -7.46
C ARG A 157 25.33 -3.56 -8.71
N LEU A 158 26.44 -2.87 -8.52
CA LEU A 158 27.27 -2.38 -9.63
C LEU A 158 28.17 -3.49 -10.19
N SER A 159 28.29 -3.55 -11.51
CA SER A 159 29.24 -4.46 -12.18
C SER A 159 30.69 -4.09 -11.85
N LYS A 160 31.61 -5.05 -11.99
CA LYS A 160 33.06 -4.82 -11.77
C LYS A 160 33.58 -3.65 -12.62
N THR A 161 33.15 -3.59 -13.88
CA THR A 161 33.52 -2.52 -14.82
C THR A 161 32.98 -1.16 -14.40
N THR A 162 31.73 -1.09 -13.96
CA THR A 162 31.11 0.17 -13.47
C THR A 162 31.83 0.68 -12.23
N LYS A 163 32.13 -0.20 -11.26
CA LYS A 163 32.91 0.16 -10.06
C LYS A 163 34.29 0.73 -10.40
N ALA A 164 34.99 0.11 -11.35
CA ALA A 164 36.31 0.58 -11.79
C ALA A 164 36.23 1.98 -12.43
N ARG A 165 35.20 2.24 -13.26
CA ARG A 165 34.96 3.56 -13.88
C ARG A 165 34.66 4.65 -12.84
N VAL A 166 33.79 4.36 -11.87
CA VAL A 166 33.47 5.30 -10.78
C VAL A 166 34.72 5.62 -9.95
N LYS A 167 35.52 4.59 -9.59
CA LYS A 167 36.77 4.78 -8.85
C LYS A 167 37.81 5.61 -9.64
N LYS A 168 37.91 5.42 -10.96
CA LYS A 168 38.81 6.21 -11.81
C LYS A 168 38.40 7.68 -11.83
N LYS A 169 37.09 7.97 -11.99
CA LYS A 169 36.58 9.35 -11.98
C LYS A 169 36.80 10.04 -10.63
N ALA A 170 36.57 9.34 -9.51
CA ALA A 170 36.81 9.90 -8.18
C ALA A 170 38.27 10.32 -7.95
N LYS A 171 39.24 9.59 -8.52
CA LYS A 171 40.67 9.94 -8.41
C LYS A 171 41.10 11.16 -9.24
N GLN A 172 40.36 11.48 -10.30
CA GLN A 172 40.68 12.62 -11.17
C GLN A 172 40.14 13.94 -10.62
N HIS A 173 39.30 13.89 -9.58
CA HIS A 173 38.63 15.07 -9.01
C HIS A 173 39.14 15.43 -7.60
N ILE A 174 40.32 14.91 -7.23
CA ILE A 174 41.02 15.27 -5.99
C ILE A 174 42.01 16.38 -6.37
N PRO A 175 41.93 17.59 -5.78
CA PRO A 175 42.82 18.71 -6.08
C PRO A 175 44.27 18.41 -5.68
#